data_AF-A0A2H0ECP4-F1
#
_entry.id   AF-A0A2H0ECP4-F1
#
_cell.length_a   1.000
_cell.length_b   1.000
_cell.length_c   1.000
_cell.angle_alpha   90.00
_cell.angle_beta   90.00
_cell.angle_gamma   90.00
#
_symmetry.space_group_name_H-M   'P 1'
#
loop_
_entity.id
_entity.type
_entity.pdbx_description
1 polymer ?
#
loop_
_entity_poly.entity_id
_entity_poly.type
_entity_poly.pdbx_seq_one_letter_code
_entity_poly.pdbx_strand_id
1 'polypeptide(L)' 'QIDLVIETSVQEGMLTLNRALVDLVKKKAISLENAELYSLNPSELRILLERS' A
#
# COMPACT_ATOMS: atom_id res chain seq x y z
N GLN A 1 -5.42 2.75 -17.63
CA GLN A 1 -6.18 1.48 -17.62
C GLN A 1 -6.02 0.70 -16.31
N ILE A 2 -4.88 0.81 -15.61
CA ILE A 2 -4.67 0.17 -14.30
C ILE A 2 -5.57 0.79 -13.20
N ASP A 3 -5.82 2.10 -13.24
CA ASP A 3 -6.59 2.80 -12.20
C ASP A 3 -8.05 2.31 -12.05
N LEU A 4 -8.70 1.96 -13.18
CA LEU A 4 -10.11 1.56 -13.18
C LEU A 4 -10.36 0.15 -12.60
N VAL A 5 -9.35 -0.73 -12.70
CA VAL A 5 -9.43 -2.09 -12.12
C VAL A 5 -9.26 -2.03 -10.61
N ILE A 6 -8.44 -1.11 -10.10
CA ILE A 6 -8.26 -0.94 -8.65
C ILE A 6 -9.55 -0.41 -8.01
N GLU A 7 -10.23 0.56 -8.62
CA GLU A 7 -11.46 1.13 -8.06
C GLU A 7 -12.63 0.14 -7.96
N THR A 8 -12.87 -0.67 -9.00
CA THR A 8 -13.91 -1.72 -8.97
C THR A 8 -13.60 -2.82 -7.95
N SER A 9 -12.32 -3.04 -7.70
CA SER A 9 -11.84 -4.09 -6.80
C SER A 9 -11.90 -3.71 -5.32
N VAL A 10 -11.75 -2.43 -4.98
CA VAL A 10 -11.84 -1.94 -3.59
C VAL A 10 -13.26 -2.13 -3.04
N GLN A 11 -14.28 -2.03 -3.88
CA GLN A 11 -15.68 -2.30 -3.51
C GLN A 11 -15.94 -3.77 -3.16
N GLU A 12 -15.17 -4.68 -3.77
CA GLU A 12 -15.15 -6.13 -3.49
C GLU A 12 -14.21 -6.48 -2.30
N GLY A 13 -13.71 -5.47 -1.57
CA GLY A 13 -12.80 -5.67 -0.44
C GLY A 13 -11.35 -5.93 -0.83
N MET A 14 -10.96 -5.73 -2.08
CA MET A 14 -9.56 -5.86 -2.47
C MET A 14 -8.73 -4.70 -1.92
N LEU A 15 -7.54 -5.07 -1.47
CA LEU A 15 -6.60 -4.16 -0.85
C LEU A 15 -5.44 -3.92 -1.82
N THR A 16 -5.06 -2.66 -2.02
CA THR A 16 -3.88 -2.34 -2.82
C THR A 16 -2.62 -2.85 -2.13
N LEU A 17 -1.59 -3.19 -2.93
CA LEU A 17 -0.30 -3.60 -2.40
C LEU A 17 0.28 -2.57 -1.41
N ASN A 18 0.20 -1.28 -1.74
CA ASN A 18 0.71 -0.21 -0.88
C ASN A 18 -0.05 -0.14 0.46
N ARG A 19 -1.37 -0.35 0.47
CA ARG A 19 -2.13 -0.47 1.72
C ARG A 19 -1.70 -1.69 2.54
N ALA A 20 -1.45 -2.84 1.90
CA ALA A 20 -0.98 -4.04 2.60
C ALA A 20 0.36 -3.79 3.28
N LEU A 21 1.29 -3.18 2.54
CA LEU A 21 2.62 -2.84 3.02
C LEU A 21 2.56 -1.82 4.18
N VAL A 22 1.71 -0.79 4.09
CA VAL A 22 1.47 0.16 5.18
C VAL A 22 1.01 -0.55 6.45
N ASP A 23 0.04 -1.46 6.35
CA ASP A 23 -0.46 -2.23 7.49
C ASP A 23 0.62 -3.11 8.12
N LEU A 24 1.46 -3.75 7.30
CA LEU A 24 2.57 -4.58 7.77
C LEU A 24 3.65 -3.74 8.48
N VAL A 25 3.97 -2.55 7.97
CA VAL A 25 4.90 -1.61 8.62
C VAL A 25 4.33 -1.14 9.96
N LYS A 26 3.05 -0.79 10.01
CA LYS A 26 2.37 -0.37 11.25
C LYS A 26 2.34 -1.45 12.32
N LYS A 27 2.12 -2.70 11.91
CA LYS A 27 2.21 -3.88 12.79
C LYS A 27 3.66 -4.23 13.17
N LYS A 28 4.66 -3.48 12.68
CA LYS A 28 6.10 -3.76 12.82
C LYS A 28 6.48 -5.16 12.35
N ALA A 29 5.70 -5.73 11.43
CA ALA A 29 5.99 -7.03 10.82
C ALA A 29 7.11 -6.93 9.79
N ILE A 30 7.27 -5.75 9.16
CA ILE A 30 8.35 -5.41 8.22
C ILE A 30 8.93 -4.03 8.54
N SER A 31 10.15 -3.76 8.08
CA SER A 31 10.75 -2.42 8.14
C SER A 31 10.18 -1.51 7.04
N LEU A 32 10.23 -0.19 7.27
CA LEU A 32 9.87 0.80 6.26
C LEU A 32 10.70 0.65 4.99
N GLU A 33 12.01 0.44 5.15
CA GLU A 33 12.94 0.23 4.03
C GLU A 33 12.56 -0.98 3.17
N ASN A 34 12.18 -2.10 3.79
CA ASN A 34 11.69 -3.26 3.05
C ASN A 34 10.37 -2.94 2.33
N ALA A 35 9.45 -2.24 2.98
CA ALA A 35 8.19 -1.85 2.37
C ALA A 35 8.40 -0.94 1.15
N GLU A 36 9.36 -0.02 1.21
CA GLU A 36 9.72 0.84 0.08
C GLU A 36 10.36 0.07 -1.07
N LEU A 37 11.18 -0.95 -0.76
CA LEU A 37 11.82 -1.80 -1.77
C LEU A 37 10.83 -2.65 -2.57
N TYR A 38 9.76 -3.14 -1.92
CA TYR A 38 8.73 -3.97 -2.56
C TYR A 38 7.51 -3.17 -3.05
N SER A 39 7.42 -1.89 -2.73
CA SER A 39 6.34 -1.03 -3.21
C SER A 39 6.55 -0.70 -4.68
N LEU A 40 5.47 -0.82 -5.46
CA LEU A 40 5.45 -0.36 -6.85
C LEU A 40 5.48 1.17 -6.96
N ASN A 41 5.18 1.89 -5.87
CA ASN A 41 5.21 3.34 -5.79
C ASN A 41 5.56 3.79 -4.35
N PRO A 42 6.86 3.94 -4.03
CA PRO A 42 7.32 4.33 -2.69
C PRO A 42 6.78 5.69 -2.24
N SER A 43 6.55 6.60 -3.19
CA SER A 43 5.99 7.93 -2.89
C SER A 43 4.54 7.82 -2.39
N GLU A 44 3.72 6.99 -3.03
CA GLU A 44 2.36 6.71 -2.56
C GLU A 44 2.38 6.00 -1.20
N LEU A 45 3.28 5.04 -1.01
CA LEU A 45 3.46 4.34 0.28
C LEU A 45 3.73 5.32 1.43
N ARG A 46 4.65 6.29 1.23
CA ARG A 46 4.95 7.33 2.24
C ARG A 46 3.73 8.20 2.51
N ILE A 47 3.03 8.65 1.47
CA ILE A 47 1.80 9.45 1.63
C ILE A 47 0.75 8.67 2.43
N LEU A 48 0.58 7.37 2.17
CA LEU A 48 -0.36 6.54 2.91
C LEU A 48 0.08 6.34 4.37
N LEU A 49 1.38 6.20 4.64
CA LEU A 49 1.92 6.13 6.00
C LEU A 49 1.72 7.43 6.79
N GLU A 50 1.89 8.58 6.15
CA GLU A 50 1.68 9.90 6.78
C GLU A 50 0.20 10.20 7.06
N ARG A 51 -0.70 9.68 6.21
CA ARG A 51 -2.15 9.96 6.29
C ARG A 51 -2.94 9.03 7.19
N SER A 52 -2.36 7.92 7.66
CA SER A 52 -3.11 6.84 8.31
C SER A 52 -2.84 6.72 9.81
#